data_AF-A0A398AG51-F1
#
_entry.id   AF-A0A398AG51-F1
#
_cell.length_a   1.000
_cell.length_b   1.000
_cell.length_c   1.000
_cell.angle_alpha   90.00
_cell.angle_beta   90.00
_cell.angle_gamma   90.00
#
_symmetry.space_group_name_H-M   'P 1'
#
loop_
_entity.id
_entity.type
_entity.pdbx_description
1 polymer ?
#
loop_
_entity_poly.entity_id
_entity_poly.type
_entity_poly.pdbx_seq_one_letter_code
_entity_poly.pdbx_strand_id
1 'polypeptide(L)'
;MQALHPSSLRASPPNPLLRPSNRQSHHITTNARQPTRRRSFISASSSAVSAPKRETDPKKRVVITGMGLVSVFGNDVDAYYEKLLSGESGISLIDRFDASKFPTRFGGQIRGFSSEGYINGKNERRLDDCLKYCIYLGGAVNCDAHHMTDPRADGLGVSSCIESCLEDAGVSPEEVNYINAHATSTLAGDLAEINAIKKVFKSTSGIKINATKSMIGHCLGAAGGLEAIATVKAINTGWLHPSINQFNPEPAVDFDTVANEKKQHEVNVAISNSFGFGGHNSVVAFSAFKP
;
A
#
# COMPACT_ATOMS: atom_id res chain seq x y z
N MET A 1 -53.63 -4.03 32.32
CA MET A 1 -53.26 -2.68 32.79
C MET A 1 -51.79 -2.68 33.20
N GLN A 2 -51.08 -1.65 32.75
CA GLN A 2 -49.76 -1.18 33.17
C GLN A 2 -48.50 -1.89 32.65
N ALA A 3 -47.68 -1.03 32.04
CA ALA A 3 -46.44 -1.24 31.34
C ALA A 3 -45.24 -1.33 32.29
N LEU A 4 -44.21 -2.06 31.87
CA LEU A 4 -42.87 -1.99 32.45
C LEU A 4 -41.94 -1.31 31.43
N HIS A 5 -41.52 -0.10 31.77
CA HIS A 5 -40.45 0.63 31.08
C HIS A 5 -39.07 0.15 31.55
N PRO A 6 -38.03 0.22 30.70
CA PRO A 6 -36.69 -0.28 30.97
C PRO A 6 -35.86 0.65 31.87
N SER A 7 -34.96 0.06 32.66
CA SER A 7 -33.97 0.72 33.50
C SER A 7 -32.90 1.44 32.67
N SER A 8 -32.81 2.76 32.82
CA SER A 8 -31.76 3.61 32.25
C SER A 8 -30.45 3.49 33.02
N LEU A 9 -29.35 3.44 32.28
CA LEU A 9 -27.97 3.57 32.76
C LEU A 9 -27.77 4.96 33.42
N ARG A 10 -27.11 4.97 34.58
CA ARG A 10 -26.78 6.16 35.38
C ARG A 10 -25.75 7.04 34.66
N ALA A 11 -26.06 8.33 34.50
CA ALA A 11 -25.08 9.36 34.14
C ALA A 11 -24.42 9.95 35.41
N SER A 12 -23.11 10.19 35.36
CA SER A 12 -22.35 10.86 36.43
C SER A 12 -22.65 12.37 36.49
N PRO A 13 -22.68 12.99 37.69
CA PRO A 13 -23.08 14.39 37.84
C PRO A 13 -21.99 15.40 37.41
N PRO A 14 -22.38 16.59 36.89
CA PRO A 14 -21.47 17.66 36.53
C PRO A 14 -20.90 18.42 37.75
N ASN A 15 -19.63 18.79 37.65
CA ASN A 15 -18.79 19.41 38.68
C ASN A 15 -19.22 20.86 39.02
N PRO A 16 -19.33 21.29 40.29
CA PRO A 16 -19.95 22.57 40.66
C PRO A 16 -18.93 23.66 41.00
N LEU A 17 -18.37 24.37 40.03
CA LEU A 17 -17.61 25.61 40.29
C LEU A 17 -17.75 26.63 39.16
N LEU A 18 -18.89 27.32 39.10
CA LEU A 18 -19.02 28.60 38.40
C LEU A 18 -19.79 29.57 39.31
N ARG A 19 -19.09 30.59 39.84
CA ARG A 19 -19.71 31.80 40.41
C ARG A 19 -19.45 32.97 39.46
N PRO A 20 -20.41 33.89 39.27
CA PRO A 20 -20.23 35.04 38.40
C PRO A 20 -19.60 36.22 39.16
N SER A 21 -18.70 36.98 38.54
CA SER A 21 -18.27 38.27 39.07
C SER A 21 -18.11 39.34 37.99
N ASN A 22 -18.66 40.51 38.33
CA ASN A 22 -18.82 41.74 37.56
C ASN A 22 -17.57 42.25 36.83
N ARG A 23 -17.79 42.77 35.60
CA ARG A 23 -16.86 43.66 34.91
C ARG A 23 -16.90 45.05 35.56
N GLN A 24 -15.77 45.51 36.06
CA GLN A 24 -15.45 46.93 36.22
C GLN A 24 -14.20 47.25 35.39
N SER A 25 -14.32 48.27 34.56
CA SER A 25 -13.27 48.80 33.69
C SER A 25 -12.34 49.72 34.48
N HIS A 26 -11.06 49.39 34.54
CA HIS A 26 -10.02 50.32 34.99
C HIS A 26 -8.99 50.54 33.87
N HIS A 27 -8.90 51.79 33.45
CA HIS A 27 -7.82 52.33 32.62
C HIS A 27 -6.51 52.30 33.42
N ILE A 28 -5.47 51.68 32.85
CA ILE A 28 -4.10 51.83 33.33
C ILE A 28 -3.21 52.20 32.15
N THR A 29 -2.76 53.46 32.15
CA THR A 29 -1.70 53.99 31.30
C THR A 29 -0.36 53.55 31.85
N THR A 30 0.47 52.87 31.05
CA THR A 30 1.91 52.75 31.34
C THR A 30 2.74 52.87 30.05
N ASN A 31 3.65 53.84 30.06
CA ASN A 31 4.70 54.04 29.07
C ASN A 31 5.86 53.05 29.37
N ALA A 32 6.22 52.20 28.41
CA ALA A 32 7.48 51.46 28.46
C ALA A 32 8.06 51.26 27.05
N ARG A 33 9.23 51.85 26.80
CA ARG A 33 10.05 51.66 25.58
C ARG A 33 10.57 50.21 25.53
N GLN A 34 10.36 49.51 24.41
CA GLN A 34 11.00 48.22 24.13
C GLN A 34 12.35 48.41 23.41
N PRO A 35 13.42 47.68 23.78
CA PRO A 35 14.67 47.67 23.03
C PRO A 35 14.60 46.67 21.87
N THR A 36 15.05 47.09 20.68
CA THR A 36 15.07 46.26 19.46
C THR A 36 16.26 45.29 19.47
N ARG A 37 16.00 44.00 19.73
CA ARG A 37 16.99 42.92 19.54
C ARG A 37 16.99 42.49 18.06
N ARG A 38 18.06 42.82 17.32
CA ARG A 38 18.32 42.23 15.99
C ARG A 38 18.51 40.71 16.14
N ARG A 39 17.61 39.92 15.54
CA ARG A 39 17.80 38.48 15.36
C ARG A 39 18.65 38.25 14.12
N SER A 40 19.87 37.70 14.28
CA SER A 40 20.64 37.15 13.18
C SER A 40 20.07 35.76 12.85
N PHE A 41 19.57 35.60 11.63
CA PHE A 41 19.20 34.29 11.10
C PHE A 41 20.48 33.57 10.66
N ILE A 42 20.83 32.49 11.34
CA ILE A 42 21.82 31.54 10.84
C ILE A 42 21.09 30.66 9.83
N SER A 43 21.39 30.85 8.55
CA SER A 43 20.96 29.95 7.48
C SER A 43 21.72 28.64 7.62
N ALA A 44 21.02 27.56 7.97
CA ALA A 44 21.55 26.21 7.83
C ALA A 44 21.54 25.87 6.33
N SER A 45 22.72 25.90 5.71
CA SER A 45 22.90 25.38 4.35
C SER A 45 22.63 23.88 4.37
N SER A 46 21.57 23.43 3.71
CA SER A 46 21.40 22.02 3.39
C SER A 46 22.57 21.61 2.48
N SER A 47 23.44 20.74 2.98
CA SER A 47 24.39 20.04 2.12
C SER A 47 23.57 19.31 1.06
N ALA A 48 23.78 19.66 -0.22
CA ALA A 48 23.19 18.94 -1.34
C ALA A 48 23.63 17.48 -1.24
N VAL A 49 22.74 16.61 -0.77
CA VAL A 49 22.95 15.17 -0.77
C VAL A 49 23.02 14.76 -2.23
N SER A 50 24.17 14.24 -2.67
CA SER A 50 24.30 13.70 -4.02
C SER A 50 23.31 12.56 -4.19
N ALA A 51 22.65 12.48 -5.35
CA ALA A 51 21.71 11.41 -5.64
C ALA A 51 22.33 10.03 -5.32
N PRO A 52 21.56 9.11 -4.71
CA PRO A 52 21.99 7.74 -4.48
C PRO A 52 22.56 7.15 -5.78
N LYS A 53 23.71 6.46 -5.69
CA LYS A 53 24.31 5.79 -6.84
C LYS A 53 24.02 4.31 -6.77
N ARG A 54 23.46 3.79 -7.85
CA ARG A 54 23.18 2.38 -8.03
C ARG A 54 24.42 1.52 -7.83
N GLU A 55 24.30 0.42 -7.09
CA GLU A 55 25.36 -0.56 -6.96
C GLU A 55 25.65 -1.22 -8.32
N THR A 56 26.91 -1.16 -8.75
CA THR A 56 27.37 -1.65 -10.05
C THR A 56 28.21 -2.91 -9.95
N ASP A 57 28.71 -3.28 -8.76
CA ASP A 57 29.48 -4.50 -8.53
C ASP A 57 28.59 -5.75 -8.73
N PRO A 58 28.85 -6.59 -9.75
CA PRO A 58 28.07 -7.79 -9.99
C PRO A 58 28.03 -8.76 -8.81
N LYS A 59 29.03 -8.73 -7.91
CA LYS A 59 29.08 -9.60 -6.72
C LYS A 59 28.17 -9.14 -5.58
N LYS A 60 27.70 -7.89 -5.61
CA LYS A 60 26.82 -7.30 -4.61
C LYS A 60 25.38 -7.14 -5.11
N ARG A 61 25.18 -7.23 -6.43
CA ARG A 61 23.86 -7.14 -7.06
C ARG A 61 23.03 -8.40 -6.75
N VAL A 62 21.81 -8.18 -6.29
CA VAL A 62 20.80 -9.24 -6.12
C VAL A 62 19.93 -9.24 -7.37
N VAL A 63 19.68 -10.43 -7.91
CA VAL A 63 18.87 -10.64 -9.12
C VAL A 63 17.77 -11.66 -8.86
N ILE A 64 16.64 -11.52 -9.56
CA ILE A 64 15.54 -12.48 -9.53
C ILE A 64 15.77 -13.50 -10.63
N THR A 65 16.04 -14.75 -10.24
CA THR A 65 16.31 -15.87 -11.16
C THR A 65 15.17 -16.88 -11.25
N GLY A 66 14.15 -16.74 -10.39
CA GLY A 66 12.97 -17.60 -10.36
C GLY A 66 11.81 -16.90 -9.67
N MET A 67 10.60 -17.24 -10.11
CA MET A 67 9.33 -16.76 -9.56
C MET A 67 8.35 -17.93 -9.47
N GLY A 68 7.46 -17.89 -8.49
CA GLY A 68 6.36 -18.83 -8.40
C GLY A 68 5.28 -18.33 -7.47
N LEU A 69 4.05 -18.80 -7.71
CA LEU A 69 2.87 -18.30 -7.05
C LEU A 69 1.78 -19.38 -6.96
N VAL A 70 0.83 -19.15 -6.07
CA VAL A 70 -0.49 -19.78 -6.10
C VAL A 70 -1.50 -18.66 -5.98
N SER A 71 -2.39 -18.54 -6.95
CA SER A 71 -3.34 -17.42 -7.05
C SER A 71 -4.73 -17.87 -7.51
N VAL A 72 -5.66 -16.94 -7.55
CA VAL A 72 -7.01 -17.12 -8.13
C VAL A 72 -6.99 -17.53 -9.60
N PHE A 73 -5.88 -17.30 -10.30
CA PHE A 73 -5.67 -17.65 -11.70
C PHE A 73 -4.84 -18.93 -11.90
N GLY A 74 -4.52 -19.64 -10.82
CA GLY A 74 -3.69 -20.83 -10.84
C GLY A 74 -2.29 -20.59 -10.29
N ASN A 75 -1.39 -21.52 -10.59
CA ASN A 75 -0.03 -21.60 -10.04
C ASN A 75 1.07 -21.47 -11.12
N ASP A 76 0.69 -21.11 -12.34
CA ASP A 76 1.62 -20.81 -13.43
C ASP A 76 1.80 -19.29 -13.54
N VAL A 77 3.06 -18.84 -13.57
CA VAL A 77 3.42 -17.41 -13.54
C VAL A 77 3.00 -16.69 -14.83
N ASP A 78 3.16 -17.35 -15.98
CA ASP A 78 2.84 -16.76 -17.28
C ASP A 78 1.33 -16.68 -17.46
N ALA A 79 0.60 -17.75 -17.14
CA ALA A 79 -0.86 -17.77 -17.16
C ALA A 79 -1.47 -16.75 -16.21
N TYR A 80 -0.92 -16.60 -15.00
CA TYR A 80 -1.32 -15.55 -14.06
C TYR A 80 -1.19 -14.17 -14.70
N TYR A 81 -0.03 -13.89 -15.30
CA TYR A 81 0.25 -12.58 -15.88
C TYR A 81 -0.58 -12.29 -17.14
N GLU A 82 -0.80 -13.27 -18.01
CA GLU A 82 -1.67 -13.11 -19.19
C GLU A 82 -3.12 -12.78 -18.79
N LYS A 83 -3.64 -13.41 -17.73
CA LYS A 83 -4.97 -13.10 -17.19
C LYS A 83 -5.05 -11.70 -16.59
N LEU A 84 -3.97 -11.23 -15.96
CA LEU A 84 -3.88 -9.83 -15.55
C LEU A 84 -3.93 -8.92 -16.78
N LEU A 85 -3.13 -9.19 -17.82
CA LEU A 85 -3.11 -8.38 -19.04
C LEU A 85 -4.46 -8.34 -19.75
N SER A 86 -5.23 -9.44 -19.74
CA SER A 86 -6.58 -9.46 -20.32
C SER A 86 -7.63 -8.76 -19.46
N GLY A 87 -7.28 -8.30 -18.25
CA GLY A 87 -8.22 -7.69 -17.32
C GLY A 87 -9.26 -8.68 -16.79
N GLU A 88 -8.94 -9.97 -16.70
CA GLU A 88 -9.86 -10.97 -16.15
C GLU A 88 -10.07 -10.71 -14.65
N SER A 89 -11.29 -10.82 -14.14
CA SER A 89 -11.55 -10.75 -12.70
C SER A 89 -11.55 -12.16 -12.10
N GLY A 90 -10.72 -12.36 -11.08
CA GLY A 90 -10.73 -13.58 -10.26
C GLY A 90 -11.76 -13.54 -9.13
N ILE A 91 -12.54 -12.47 -9.02
CA ILE A 91 -13.55 -12.31 -7.98
C ILE A 91 -14.83 -13.05 -8.39
N SER A 92 -15.30 -13.94 -7.51
CA SER A 92 -16.51 -14.73 -7.72
C SER A 92 -17.31 -14.86 -6.42
N LEU A 93 -18.51 -15.43 -6.48
CA LEU A 93 -19.26 -15.80 -5.27
C LEU A 93 -18.46 -16.80 -4.42
N ILE A 94 -18.51 -16.63 -3.11
CA ILE A 94 -17.87 -17.54 -2.15
C ILE A 94 -18.63 -18.86 -2.17
N ASP A 95 -17.92 -19.95 -2.41
CA ASP A 95 -18.43 -21.33 -2.47
C ASP A 95 -17.60 -22.32 -1.64
N ARG A 96 -16.49 -21.87 -1.03
CA ARG A 96 -15.73 -22.67 -0.05
C ARG A 96 -16.50 -22.93 1.26
N PHE A 97 -17.48 -22.10 1.58
CA PHE A 97 -18.38 -22.27 2.73
C PHE A 97 -19.72 -21.57 2.47
N ASP A 98 -20.73 -21.84 3.30
CA ASP A 98 -22.03 -21.15 3.21
C ASP A 98 -21.90 -19.67 3.63
N ALA A 99 -21.77 -18.80 2.64
CA ALA A 99 -21.70 -17.35 2.84
C ALA A 99 -23.09 -16.68 3.01
N SER A 100 -24.19 -17.44 3.03
CA SER A 100 -25.56 -16.89 2.97
C SER A 100 -25.96 -16.02 4.18
N LYS A 101 -25.25 -16.17 5.30
CA LYS A 101 -25.49 -15.40 6.54
C LYS A 101 -24.59 -14.17 6.65
N PHE A 102 -23.65 -13.98 5.74
CA PHE A 102 -22.69 -12.88 5.78
C PHE A 102 -23.13 -11.69 4.93
N PRO A 103 -22.74 -10.46 5.31
CA PRO A 103 -22.99 -9.27 4.51
C PRO A 103 -22.18 -9.27 3.20
N THR A 104 -20.94 -9.79 3.23
CA THR A 104 -20.09 -9.98 2.03
C THR A 104 -20.10 -11.43 1.60
N ARG A 105 -20.27 -11.69 0.31
CA ARG A 105 -20.52 -13.04 -0.25
C ARG A 105 -19.69 -13.38 -1.48
N PHE A 106 -18.69 -12.57 -1.78
CA PHE A 106 -17.80 -12.73 -2.92
C PHE A 106 -16.35 -12.54 -2.47
N GLY A 107 -15.42 -13.09 -3.25
CA GLY A 107 -13.99 -12.97 -3.00
C GLY A 107 -13.15 -13.66 -4.07
N GLY A 108 -11.85 -13.38 -4.05
CA GLY A 108 -10.87 -14.10 -4.85
C GLY A 108 -10.53 -15.44 -4.20
N GLN A 109 -10.92 -16.55 -4.83
CA GLN A 109 -10.72 -17.89 -4.28
C GLN A 109 -9.71 -18.67 -5.14
N ILE A 110 -8.71 -19.27 -4.50
CA ILE A 110 -7.82 -20.24 -5.16
C ILE A 110 -8.64 -21.50 -5.44
N ARG A 111 -8.67 -21.92 -6.71
CA ARG A 111 -9.42 -23.08 -7.20
C ARG A 111 -8.47 -24.11 -7.79
N GLY A 112 -8.79 -25.40 -7.62
CA GLY A 112 -8.06 -26.49 -8.27
C GLY A 112 -6.61 -26.70 -7.81
N PHE A 113 -6.19 -26.07 -6.70
CA PHE A 113 -4.88 -26.33 -6.11
C PHE A 113 -4.85 -27.73 -5.47
N SER A 114 -3.89 -28.55 -5.87
CA SER A 114 -3.58 -29.83 -5.24
C SER A 114 -2.17 -29.78 -4.66
N SER A 115 -2.00 -30.29 -3.44
CA SER A 115 -0.67 -30.45 -2.83
C SER A 115 -0.06 -31.83 -3.10
N GLU A 116 -0.74 -32.67 -3.89
CA GLU A 116 -0.28 -33.98 -4.32
C GLU A 116 1.07 -33.87 -5.06
N GLY A 117 2.03 -34.70 -4.67
CA GLY A 117 3.41 -34.65 -5.17
C GLY A 117 4.33 -33.67 -4.43
N TYR A 118 3.79 -32.74 -3.64
CA TYR A 118 4.57 -31.79 -2.82
C TYR A 118 4.54 -32.14 -1.33
N ILE A 119 3.38 -32.58 -0.84
CA ILE A 119 3.15 -32.92 0.56
C ILE A 119 2.60 -34.34 0.62
N ASN A 120 3.17 -35.18 1.48
CA ASN A 120 2.59 -36.51 1.69
C ASN A 120 1.19 -36.38 2.34
N GLY A 121 0.27 -37.28 1.99
CA GLY A 121 -1.13 -37.18 2.43
C GLY A 121 -1.34 -37.24 3.95
N LYS A 122 -0.37 -37.78 4.71
CA LYS A 122 -0.40 -37.79 6.18
C LYS A 122 -0.15 -36.39 6.77
N ASN A 123 0.75 -35.63 6.17
CA ASN A 123 1.07 -34.27 6.59
C ASN A 123 0.09 -33.25 6.02
N GLU A 124 -0.42 -33.46 4.80
CA GLU A 124 -1.39 -32.56 4.15
C GLU A 124 -2.63 -32.31 5.01
N ARG A 125 -3.20 -33.37 5.62
CA ARG A 125 -4.39 -33.28 6.49
C ARG A 125 -4.17 -32.49 7.78
N ARG A 126 -2.91 -32.24 8.14
CA ARG A 126 -2.51 -31.55 9.37
C ARG A 126 -2.16 -30.09 9.14
N LEU A 127 -2.17 -29.64 7.88
CA LEU A 127 -1.79 -28.30 7.48
C LEU A 127 -3.03 -27.48 7.14
N ASP A 128 -3.02 -26.23 7.57
CA ASP A 128 -3.97 -25.24 7.08
C ASP A 128 -3.65 -24.90 5.61
N ASP A 129 -4.66 -24.43 4.86
CA ASP A 129 -4.49 -24.04 3.46
C ASP A 129 -3.41 -22.95 3.29
N CYS A 130 -3.28 -22.00 4.22
CA CYS A 130 -2.22 -20.99 4.14
C CYS A 130 -0.83 -21.64 4.16
N LEU A 131 -0.63 -22.65 5.00
CA LEU A 131 0.62 -23.40 5.06
C LEU A 131 0.84 -24.24 3.82
N LYS A 132 -0.20 -24.82 3.24
CA LYS A 132 -0.09 -25.55 1.96
C LYS A 132 0.35 -24.64 0.82
N TYR A 133 -0.10 -23.38 0.80
CA TYR A 133 0.37 -22.38 -0.15
C TYR A 133 1.82 -21.93 0.13
N CYS A 134 2.23 -21.84 1.40
CA CYS A 134 3.56 -21.39 1.82
C CYS A 134 4.64 -22.48 1.84
N ILE A 135 4.29 -23.77 1.92
CA ILE A 135 5.25 -24.90 1.80
C ILE A 135 5.89 -24.92 0.39
N TYR A 136 5.35 -24.12 -0.52
CA TYR A 136 6.14 -23.49 -1.57
C TYR A 136 7.09 -22.40 -0.99
N LEU A 137 8.28 -22.85 -0.58
CA LEU A 137 9.57 -22.14 -0.32
C LEU A 137 9.74 -21.17 0.89
N GLY A 138 8.69 -20.56 1.47
CA GLY A 138 8.77 -19.83 2.78
C GLY A 138 9.30 -18.37 2.81
N GLY A 139 8.98 -17.62 3.89
CA GLY A 139 9.43 -16.23 4.20
C GLY A 139 8.87 -15.62 5.52
N ALA A 140 9.46 -14.51 6.02
CA ALA A 140 9.12 -13.77 7.27
C ALA A 140 9.12 -12.22 7.10
N VAL A 141 8.40 -11.47 7.96
CA VAL A 141 8.27 -9.98 7.96
C VAL A 141 8.25 -9.41 9.40
N ASN A 142 8.81 -8.20 9.63
CA ASN A 142 8.90 -7.48 10.91
C ASN A 142 8.03 -6.19 10.96
N CYS A 143 7.74 -5.66 12.16
CA CYS A 143 6.76 -4.61 12.50
C CYS A 143 7.36 -3.49 13.38
N ASP A 144 7.02 -2.21 13.12
CA ASP A 144 7.12 -1.12 14.10
C ASP A 144 5.73 -0.57 14.49
N ALA A 145 5.44 -0.59 15.80
CA ALA A 145 4.09 -0.43 16.34
C ALA A 145 3.64 1.04 16.43
N HIS A 146 3.01 1.58 15.37
CA HIS A 146 2.50 2.96 15.34
C HIS A 146 0.95 3.09 15.38
N HIS A 147 0.15 2.34 14.60
CA HIS A 147 -1.34 2.38 14.68
C HIS A 147 -2.06 1.19 13.97
N MET A 148 -3.13 0.61 14.56
CA MET A 148 -3.59 -0.76 14.27
C MET A 148 -4.29 -1.03 12.93
N THR A 149 -4.97 -0.06 12.28
CA THR A 149 -5.78 -0.33 11.07
C THR A 149 -5.65 0.69 9.96
N ASP A 150 -5.49 1.98 10.28
CA ASP A 150 -5.46 3.02 9.25
C ASP A 150 -4.05 3.55 8.99
N PRO A 151 -3.63 3.74 7.72
CA PRO A 151 -2.42 4.47 7.39
C PRO A 151 -2.58 5.95 7.80
N ARG A 152 -1.46 6.64 8.07
CA ARG A 152 -1.52 8.08 8.38
C ARG A 152 -2.13 8.84 7.21
N ALA A 153 -3.11 9.70 7.49
CA ALA A 153 -3.82 10.50 6.48
C ALA A 153 -2.90 11.45 5.68
N ASP A 154 -1.74 11.83 6.25
CA ASP A 154 -0.72 12.62 5.56
C ASP A 154 0.23 11.79 4.68
N GLY A 155 0.12 10.46 4.68
CA GLY A 155 0.96 9.57 3.87
C GLY A 155 2.43 9.52 4.28
N LEU A 156 2.83 10.07 5.44
CA LEU A 156 4.25 10.20 5.81
C LEU A 156 4.98 8.84 5.91
N GLY A 157 4.35 7.83 6.50
CA GLY A 157 4.93 6.48 6.60
C GLY A 157 5.09 5.80 5.25
N VAL A 158 4.18 6.11 4.31
CA VAL A 158 4.24 5.62 2.94
C VAL A 158 5.35 6.31 2.16
N SER A 159 5.41 7.65 2.19
CA SER A 159 6.43 8.42 1.46
C SER A 159 7.84 8.11 1.95
N SER A 160 8.04 8.05 3.27
CA SER A 160 9.34 7.70 3.86
C SER A 160 9.79 6.28 3.50
N CYS A 161 8.86 5.33 3.38
CA CYS A 161 9.18 3.97 2.94
C CYS A 161 9.59 3.94 1.46
N ILE A 162 8.88 4.68 0.58
CA ILE A 162 9.26 4.81 -0.84
C ILE A 162 10.65 5.46 -0.93
N GLU A 163 10.88 6.56 -0.24
CA GLU A 163 12.17 7.27 -0.21
C GLU A 163 13.31 6.35 0.30
N SER A 164 13.10 5.65 1.42
CA SER A 164 14.10 4.72 1.97
C SER A 164 14.43 3.58 1.01
N CYS A 165 13.43 3.03 0.31
CA CYS A 165 13.66 1.99 -0.70
C CYS A 165 14.47 2.52 -1.89
N LEU A 166 14.18 3.74 -2.35
CA LEU A 166 14.91 4.34 -3.47
C LEU A 166 16.35 4.70 -3.08
N GLU A 167 16.56 5.19 -1.86
CA GLU A 167 17.90 5.43 -1.29
C GLU A 167 18.72 4.14 -1.18
N ASP A 168 18.14 3.07 -0.62
CA ASP A 168 18.79 1.76 -0.50
C ASP A 168 19.11 1.15 -1.89
N ALA A 169 18.20 1.28 -2.85
CA ALA A 169 18.39 0.80 -4.21
C ALA A 169 19.37 1.64 -5.05
N GLY A 170 19.78 2.82 -4.57
CA GLY A 170 20.62 3.74 -5.33
C GLY A 170 19.93 4.33 -6.56
N VAL A 171 18.61 4.51 -6.52
CA VAL A 171 17.76 4.93 -7.64
C VAL A 171 17.24 6.34 -7.38
N SER A 172 17.30 7.23 -8.37
CA SER A 172 16.69 8.56 -8.25
C SER A 172 15.18 8.48 -8.51
N PRO A 173 14.32 9.25 -7.82
CA PRO A 173 12.87 9.22 -8.04
C PRO A 173 12.47 9.46 -9.51
N GLU A 174 13.28 10.21 -10.26
CA GLU A 174 13.07 10.50 -11.68
C GLU A 174 13.28 9.28 -12.60
N GLU A 175 13.93 8.22 -12.12
CA GLU A 175 14.12 6.97 -12.87
C GLU A 175 12.91 6.02 -12.77
N VAL A 176 12.04 6.21 -11.77
CA VAL A 176 10.82 5.41 -11.59
C VAL A 176 9.75 5.88 -12.55
N ASN A 177 9.27 4.96 -13.40
CA ASN A 177 8.21 5.26 -14.36
C ASN A 177 7.03 4.28 -14.28
N TYR A 178 7.10 3.27 -13.42
CA TYR A 178 6.00 2.34 -13.19
C TYR A 178 5.80 2.06 -11.69
N ILE A 179 4.54 2.09 -11.24
CA ILE A 179 4.15 1.81 -9.86
C ILE A 179 3.03 0.76 -9.88
N ASN A 180 3.29 -0.44 -9.37
CA ASN A 180 2.21 -1.35 -8.98
C ASN A 180 1.77 -0.97 -7.57
N ALA A 181 0.65 -0.24 -7.48
CA ALA A 181 0.18 0.39 -6.27
C ALA A 181 -0.39 -0.62 -5.26
N HIS A 182 -0.39 -0.23 -3.99
CA HIS A 182 -1.06 -1.00 -2.95
C HIS A 182 -2.58 -1.01 -3.17
N ALA A 183 -3.19 0.15 -3.45
CA ALA A 183 -4.55 0.33 -3.99
C ALA A 183 -5.55 -0.75 -3.56
N THR A 184 -5.96 -0.73 -2.29
CA THR A 184 -6.89 -1.73 -1.72
C THR A 184 -8.35 -1.46 -2.04
N SER A 185 -8.63 -0.41 -2.82
CA SER A 185 -9.97 0.09 -3.09
C SER A 185 -10.63 0.67 -1.84
N THR A 186 -9.83 1.15 -0.88
CA THR A 186 -10.31 1.90 0.28
C THR A 186 -10.08 3.38 0.06
N LEU A 187 -11.11 4.21 0.26
CA LEU A 187 -10.99 5.65 -0.03
C LEU A 187 -9.82 6.30 0.73
N ALA A 188 -9.66 5.98 2.01
CA ALA A 188 -8.58 6.53 2.83
C ALA A 188 -7.20 6.02 2.40
N GLY A 189 -7.07 4.71 2.15
CA GLY A 189 -5.79 4.09 1.79
C GLY A 189 -5.32 4.53 0.41
N ASP A 190 -6.22 4.50 -0.58
CA ASP A 190 -5.92 4.91 -1.94
C ASP A 190 -5.49 6.39 -1.94
N LEU A 191 -6.28 7.31 -1.36
CA LEU A 191 -5.91 8.73 -1.30
C LEU A 191 -4.59 8.99 -0.54
N ALA A 192 -4.32 8.25 0.54
CA ALA A 192 -3.05 8.37 1.26
C ALA A 192 -1.86 7.96 0.38
N GLU A 193 -2.01 6.88 -0.40
CA GLU A 193 -1.01 6.43 -1.36
C GLU A 193 -0.81 7.45 -2.50
N ILE A 194 -1.89 7.96 -3.10
CA ILE A 194 -1.83 9.03 -4.13
C ILE A 194 -1.06 10.24 -3.61
N ASN A 195 -1.39 10.70 -2.39
CA ASN A 195 -0.75 11.87 -1.79
C ASN A 195 0.73 11.61 -1.48
N ALA A 196 1.09 10.41 -1.05
CA ALA A 196 2.48 10.04 -0.81
C ALA A 196 3.28 10.00 -2.12
N ILE A 197 2.70 9.44 -3.19
CA ILE A 197 3.31 9.43 -4.53
C ILE A 197 3.57 10.86 -5.00
N LYS A 198 2.59 11.77 -4.90
CA LYS A 198 2.77 13.18 -5.28
C LYS A 198 3.82 13.93 -4.46
N LYS A 199 4.05 13.50 -3.21
CA LYS A 199 5.11 14.08 -2.37
C LYS A 199 6.51 13.64 -2.81
N VAL A 200 6.66 12.36 -3.16
CA VAL A 200 7.95 11.79 -3.59
C VAL A 200 8.27 12.20 -5.04
N PHE A 201 7.30 12.05 -5.93
CA PHE A 201 7.47 12.31 -7.36
C PHE A 201 6.97 13.72 -7.70
N LYS A 202 7.90 14.67 -7.84
CA LYS A 202 7.62 16.09 -8.16
C LYS A 202 6.85 16.28 -9.48
N SER A 203 6.97 15.32 -10.39
CA SER A 203 6.17 15.24 -11.62
C SER A 203 5.65 13.82 -11.76
N THR A 204 4.34 13.68 -11.93
CA THR A 204 3.68 12.42 -12.26
C THR A 204 3.62 12.18 -13.78
N SER A 205 4.03 13.17 -14.58
CA SER A 205 4.09 13.06 -16.04
C SER A 205 5.06 11.95 -16.44
N GLY A 206 4.54 10.92 -17.13
CA GLY A 206 5.31 9.76 -17.57
C GLY A 206 5.25 8.54 -16.64
N ILE A 207 4.79 8.71 -15.39
CA ILE A 207 4.57 7.60 -14.45
C ILE A 207 3.24 6.93 -14.77
N LYS A 208 3.27 5.58 -14.90
CA LYS A 208 2.07 4.75 -14.98
C LYS A 208 1.86 4.02 -13.67
N ILE A 209 0.61 3.97 -13.21
CA ILE A 209 0.25 3.28 -11.98
C ILE A 209 -0.82 2.26 -12.30
N ASN A 210 -0.81 1.08 -11.69
CA ASN A 210 -1.94 0.17 -11.76
C ASN A 210 -2.18 -0.53 -10.42
N ALA A 211 -3.32 -1.22 -10.31
CA ALA A 211 -3.74 -1.89 -9.09
C ALA A 211 -4.06 -3.37 -9.37
N THR A 212 -3.12 -4.27 -9.10
CA THR A 212 -3.32 -5.72 -9.33
C THR A 212 -4.54 -6.25 -8.57
N LYS A 213 -4.81 -5.70 -7.38
CA LYS A 213 -5.93 -6.08 -6.51
C LYS A 213 -7.31 -5.87 -7.15
N SER A 214 -7.44 -5.04 -8.19
CA SER A 214 -8.70 -4.88 -8.93
C SER A 214 -9.18 -6.20 -9.57
N MET A 215 -8.25 -7.10 -9.88
CA MET A 215 -8.53 -8.39 -10.51
C MET A 215 -8.51 -9.54 -9.51
N ILE A 216 -7.51 -9.57 -8.62
CA ILE A 216 -7.28 -10.73 -7.75
C ILE A 216 -7.85 -10.57 -6.33
N GLY A 217 -8.34 -9.37 -5.99
CA GLY A 217 -8.72 -9.01 -4.63
C GLY A 217 -7.50 -8.76 -3.74
N HIS A 218 -7.74 -8.48 -2.45
CA HIS A 218 -6.64 -8.27 -1.53
C HIS A 218 -6.21 -9.58 -0.84
N CYS A 219 -5.10 -10.17 -1.30
CA CYS A 219 -4.54 -11.41 -0.75
C CYS A 219 -3.78 -11.25 0.60
N LEU A 220 -4.04 -10.15 1.33
CA LEU A 220 -3.40 -9.82 2.60
C LEU A 220 -1.87 -9.98 2.53
N GLY A 221 -1.27 -10.81 3.38
CA GLY A 221 0.18 -11.03 3.43
C GLY A 221 0.80 -11.59 2.14
N ALA A 222 0.02 -12.25 1.28
CA ALA A 222 0.52 -12.75 0.00
C ALA A 222 0.52 -11.70 -1.11
N ALA A 223 -0.14 -10.55 -0.91
CA ALA A 223 -0.31 -9.52 -1.95
C ALA A 223 1.04 -9.02 -2.49
N GLY A 224 1.98 -8.69 -1.59
CA GLY A 224 3.29 -8.17 -1.99
C GLY A 224 4.09 -9.13 -2.88
N GLY A 225 4.00 -10.44 -2.66
CA GLY A 225 4.67 -11.44 -3.51
C GLY A 225 4.04 -11.54 -4.90
N LEU A 226 2.71 -11.59 -4.97
CA LEU A 226 1.97 -11.63 -6.25
C LEU A 226 2.21 -10.35 -7.07
N GLU A 227 2.20 -9.20 -6.40
CA GLU A 227 2.41 -7.88 -7.00
C GLU A 227 3.85 -7.67 -7.45
N ALA A 228 4.84 -8.18 -6.71
CA ALA A 228 6.23 -8.19 -7.16
C ALA A 228 6.41 -9.01 -8.44
N ILE A 229 5.78 -10.19 -8.55
CA ILE A 229 5.82 -11.01 -9.77
C ILE A 229 5.20 -10.26 -10.96
N ALA A 230 4.01 -9.67 -10.77
CA ALA A 230 3.37 -8.86 -11.81
C ALA A 230 4.27 -7.69 -12.26
N THR A 231 4.97 -7.06 -11.32
CA THR A 231 5.87 -5.93 -11.57
C THR A 231 7.11 -6.35 -12.37
N VAL A 232 7.73 -7.48 -12.03
CA VAL A 232 8.87 -8.04 -12.77
C VAL A 232 8.46 -8.48 -14.17
N LYS A 233 7.27 -9.06 -14.33
CA LYS A 233 6.73 -9.43 -15.64
C LYS A 233 6.44 -8.19 -16.51
N ALA A 234 5.99 -7.09 -15.92
CA ALA A 234 5.84 -5.81 -16.63
C ALA A 234 7.17 -5.26 -17.14
N ILE A 235 8.24 -5.33 -16.34
CA ILE A 235 9.59 -4.98 -16.79
C ILE A 235 10.03 -5.84 -17.98
N ASN A 236 9.82 -7.15 -17.89
CA ASN A 236 10.29 -8.09 -18.92
C ASN A 236 9.53 -7.98 -20.25
N THR A 237 8.24 -7.65 -20.20
CA THR A 237 7.36 -7.68 -21.38
C THR A 237 7.06 -6.30 -21.96
N GLY A 238 7.24 -5.23 -21.17
CA GLY A 238 6.84 -3.87 -21.55
C GLY A 238 5.33 -3.66 -21.62
N TRP A 239 4.53 -4.59 -21.08
CA TRP A 239 3.08 -4.46 -20.98
C TRP A 239 2.68 -4.21 -19.52
N LEU A 240 1.75 -3.29 -19.31
CA LEU A 240 1.17 -3.02 -18.00
C LEU A 240 -0.26 -3.55 -18.00
N HIS A 241 -0.62 -4.35 -16.99
CA HIS A 241 -2.00 -4.79 -16.82
C HIS A 241 -2.89 -3.61 -16.41
N PRO A 242 -4.20 -3.67 -16.69
CA PRO A 242 -5.12 -2.61 -16.28
C PRO A 242 -5.40 -2.61 -14.78
N SER A 243 -5.92 -1.47 -14.31
CA SER A 243 -6.77 -1.39 -13.13
C SER A 243 -8.23 -1.48 -13.59
N ILE A 244 -8.85 -2.65 -13.47
CA ILE A 244 -10.23 -2.86 -13.94
C ILE A 244 -11.26 -2.23 -13.00
N ASN A 245 -12.48 -2.02 -13.51
CA ASN A 245 -13.61 -1.44 -12.77
C ASN A 245 -13.40 0.02 -12.32
N GLN A 246 -12.58 0.79 -13.03
CA GLN A 246 -12.29 2.17 -12.70
C GLN A 246 -13.01 3.14 -13.64
N PHE A 247 -14.10 3.75 -13.18
CA PHE A 247 -14.95 4.63 -14.00
C PHE A 247 -15.04 6.08 -13.50
N ASN A 248 -14.96 6.27 -12.17
CA ASN A 248 -15.12 7.55 -11.50
C ASN A 248 -13.99 7.74 -10.48
N PRO A 249 -12.74 7.95 -10.92
CA PRO A 249 -11.65 8.19 -9.99
C PRO A 249 -11.85 9.51 -9.24
N GLU A 250 -11.36 9.55 -7.99
CA GLU A 250 -11.33 10.78 -7.21
C GLU A 250 -10.53 11.87 -7.93
N PRO A 251 -10.91 13.17 -7.83
CA PRO A 251 -10.19 14.26 -8.49
C PRO A 251 -8.70 14.36 -8.10
N ALA A 252 -8.33 13.81 -6.94
CA ALA A 252 -6.95 13.74 -6.50
C ALA A 252 -6.09 12.77 -7.34
N VAL A 253 -6.70 11.85 -8.08
CA VAL A 253 -6.02 10.89 -8.95
C VAL A 253 -5.84 11.53 -10.33
N ASP A 254 -4.73 12.24 -10.53
CA ASP A 254 -4.43 13.04 -11.72
C ASP A 254 -3.32 12.43 -12.61
N PHE A 255 -3.09 11.13 -12.50
CA PHE A 255 -2.11 10.39 -13.29
C PHE A 255 -2.71 9.16 -13.96
N ASP A 256 -1.98 8.58 -14.92
CA ASP A 256 -2.47 7.44 -15.70
C ASP A 256 -2.44 6.15 -14.86
N THR A 257 -3.62 5.74 -14.42
CA THR A 257 -3.88 4.55 -13.60
C THR A 257 -4.05 3.26 -14.42
N VAL A 258 -3.77 3.32 -15.73
CA VAL A 258 -3.97 2.20 -16.67
C VAL A 258 -5.41 1.67 -16.54
N ALA A 259 -6.38 2.57 -16.53
CA ALA A 259 -7.78 2.25 -16.27
C ALA A 259 -8.36 1.32 -17.34
N ASN A 260 -8.89 0.17 -16.92
CA ASN A 260 -9.67 -0.82 -17.69
C ASN A 260 -8.98 -1.51 -18.88
N GLU A 261 -7.98 -0.90 -19.51
CA GLU A 261 -7.28 -1.45 -20.66
C GLU A 261 -5.76 -1.50 -20.41
N LYS A 262 -5.13 -2.63 -20.76
CA LYS A 262 -3.68 -2.78 -20.69
C LYS A 262 -2.98 -1.74 -21.57
N LYS A 263 -1.78 -1.34 -21.18
CA LYS A 263 -0.98 -0.37 -21.94
C LYS A 263 0.43 -0.86 -22.15
N GLN A 264 1.00 -0.58 -23.32
CA GLN A 264 2.42 -0.77 -23.55
C GLN A 264 3.20 0.39 -22.92
N HIS A 265 4.27 0.10 -22.20
CA HIS A 265 5.12 1.07 -21.55
C HIS A 265 6.51 0.48 -21.32
N GLU A 266 7.55 1.18 -21.78
CA GLU A 266 8.93 0.79 -21.49
C GLU A 266 9.24 1.12 -20.02
N VAL A 267 9.53 0.10 -19.22
CA VAL A 267 9.74 0.25 -17.77
C VAL A 267 11.24 0.41 -17.48
N ASN A 268 11.62 1.55 -16.90
CA ASN A 268 12.98 1.85 -16.48
C ASN A 268 13.24 1.30 -15.08
N VAL A 269 12.48 1.82 -14.11
CA VAL A 269 12.41 1.32 -12.75
C VAL A 269 10.94 1.22 -12.37
N ALA A 270 10.58 0.09 -11.77
CA ALA A 270 9.26 -0.14 -11.22
C ALA A 270 9.33 -0.28 -9.71
N ILE A 271 8.31 0.18 -9.01
CA ILE A 271 8.12 -0.10 -7.58
C ILE A 271 6.83 -0.89 -7.36
N SER A 272 6.84 -1.80 -6.38
CA SER A 272 5.67 -2.52 -5.88
C SER A 272 5.39 -2.08 -4.45
N ASN A 273 4.22 -1.47 -4.24
CA ASN A 273 3.84 -0.89 -2.96
C ASN A 273 2.96 -1.85 -2.13
N SER A 274 3.22 -1.93 -0.82
CA SER A 274 2.42 -2.70 0.13
C SER A 274 2.27 -1.96 1.45
N PHE A 275 1.08 -1.44 1.72
CA PHE A 275 0.76 -0.63 2.91
C PHE A 275 -0.29 -1.34 3.77
N GLY A 276 0.20 -2.29 4.56
CA GLY A 276 -0.65 -3.14 5.38
C GLY A 276 -1.25 -2.43 6.59
N PHE A 277 -2.31 -3.03 7.11
CA PHE A 277 -2.86 -2.69 8.42
C PHE A 277 -1.77 -2.71 9.50
N GLY A 278 -1.91 -1.89 10.54
CA GLY A 278 -0.90 -1.80 11.61
C GLY A 278 0.19 -0.75 11.36
N GLY A 279 0.13 -0.02 10.24
CA GLY A 279 1.15 0.96 9.86
C GLY A 279 2.37 0.35 9.14
N HIS A 280 2.26 -0.90 8.68
CA HIS A 280 3.33 -1.59 7.97
C HIS A 280 3.44 -1.09 6.54
N ASN A 281 4.50 -0.37 6.23
CA ASN A 281 4.76 0.12 4.89
C ASN A 281 5.98 -0.62 4.32
N SER A 282 5.83 -1.16 3.12
CA SER A 282 6.89 -1.85 2.39
C SER A 282 6.83 -1.46 0.92
N VAL A 283 7.98 -1.17 0.35
CA VAL A 283 8.14 -0.85 -1.07
C VAL A 283 9.34 -1.63 -1.58
N VAL A 284 9.20 -2.24 -2.75
CA VAL A 284 10.32 -2.95 -3.40
C VAL A 284 10.51 -2.37 -4.79
N ALA A 285 11.73 -1.97 -5.12
CA ALA A 285 12.11 -1.44 -6.42
C ALA A 285 12.79 -2.50 -7.29
N PHE A 286 12.43 -2.54 -8.57
CA PHE A 286 12.96 -3.46 -9.56
C PHE A 286 13.37 -2.69 -10.82
N SER A 287 14.39 -3.18 -11.53
CA SER A 287 14.67 -2.75 -12.91
C SER A 287 15.10 -3.94 -13.75
N ALA A 288 15.12 -3.73 -15.07
CA ALA A 288 15.79 -4.65 -15.97
C ALA A 288 17.26 -4.84 -15.57
N PHE A 289 17.74 -6.09 -15.58
CA PHE A 289 19.15 -6.39 -15.38
C PHE A 289 19.93 -6.05 -16.65
N LYS A 290 20.86 -5.10 -16.53
CA LYS A 290 21.88 -4.83 -17.55
C LYS A 290 23.19 -5.48 -17.09
N PRO A 291 23.80 -6.38 -17.89
CA PRO A 291 25.07 -7.03 -17.57
C PRO A 291 26.22 -6.05 -17.38
#